data_AF-A0A2A4MJ67-F1
#
_entry.id   AF-A0A2A4MJ67-F1
#
_cell.length_a   1.000
_cell.length_b   1.000
_cell.length_c   1.000
_cell.angle_alpha   90.00
_cell.angle_beta   90.00
_cell.angle_gamma   90.00
#
_symmetry.space_group_name_H-M   'P 1'
#
loop_
_entity.id
_entity.type
_entity.pdbx_description
1 polymer ?
#
loop_
_entity_poly.entity_id
_entity_poly.type
_entity_poly.pdbx_seq_one_letter_code
_entity_poly.pdbx_strand_id
1 'polypeptide(L)'
;MRIVAVLFVAITLVACGTSKELEPPTPLSKIDQSVDTHKLWSSSLPSKAKKSFARLKLAVANDIIFAATESGYVGAFSRDTGQKIWRVDTKLRLDGGVGIGESHVYVGSYEGDVLALNRDSGEIAWQTNVASEVLAAPQEDNGVVVVPTADGHLYGHRSDNGQRIWTHQRQTPALILQGGSAPVPLGDRVLAGFASGHLDMLNIADGKLEWSVTAGVPHGRTELERIVDIDSDLLVDNDIIYVASYQGRVSALDVESGRPIWSRDMSSYAGLALDDDAIYVSDADDKVWALDRSTGATLWTQDKLQRRSITGPALQGDYVVVGDFDGYIHWLSKVDGSFVSRRRVAGKGVLSTPIVADDILFVLGKNGSISAIQLRSAS
;
A
#
# COMPACT_ATOMS: atom_id res chain seq x y z
N MET A 1 76.28 -30.53 -0.44
CA MET A 1 75.21 -31.12 0.41
C MET A 1 74.67 -30.00 1.29
N ARG A 2 73.42 -29.56 1.28
CA ARG A 2 72.15 -29.99 0.66
C ARG A 2 71.30 -28.73 0.41
N ILE A 3 70.52 -28.81 -0.66
CA ILE A 3 69.54 -27.85 -1.18
C ILE A 3 68.32 -27.80 -0.26
N VAL A 4 67.81 -26.60 0.07
CA VAL A 4 66.37 -26.37 0.29
C VAL A 4 66.04 -24.94 -0.14
N ALA A 5 65.43 -24.78 -1.32
CA ALA A 5 64.75 -23.57 -1.73
C ALA A 5 63.25 -23.77 -1.47
N VAL A 6 62.67 -23.00 -0.55
CA VAL A 6 61.22 -23.01 -0.30
C VAL A 6 60.61 -21.93 -1.18
N LEU A 7 59.90 -22.36 -2.23
CA LEU A 7 59.12 -21.51 -3.11
C LEU A 7 57.75 -21.27 -2.46
N PHE A 8 57.53 -20.07 -1.91
CA PHE A 8 56.20 -19.67 -1.41
C PHE A 8 55.40 -19.11 -2.59
N VAL A 9 54.53 -19.94 -3.18
CA VAL A 9 53.54 -19.50 -4.17
C VAL A 9 52.33 -19.00 -3.39
N ALA A 10 52.21 -17.67 -3.27
CA ALA A 10 50.98 -17.04 -2.78
C ALA A 10 49.95 -17.04 -3.92
N ILE A 11 49.02 -17.99 -3.89
CA ILE A 11 47.86 -18.03 -4.78
C ILE A 11 46.88 -16.94 -4.31
N THR A 12 46.81 -15.84 -5.04
CA THR A 12 45.74 -14.85 -4.87
C THR A 12 44.46 -15.41 -5.51
N LEU A 13 43.57 -15.96 -4.68
CA LEU A 13 42.19 -16.22 -5.06
C LEU A 13 41.48 -14.88 -5.27
N VAL A 14 41.46 -14.40 -6.51
CA VAL A 14 40.53 -13.35 -6.94
C VAL A 14 39.15 -13.99 -7.00
N ALA A 15 38.38 -13.82 -5.93
CA ALA A 15 36.96 -14.10 -5.94
C ALA A 15 36.29 -13.08 -6.89
N CYS A 16 36.03 -13.49 -8.13
CA CYS A 16 35.09 -12.79 -9.01
C CYS A 16 33.67 -12.99 -8.46
N GLY A 17 33.32 -12.25 -7.42
CA GLY A 17 31.93 -12.01 -7.07
C GLY A 17 31.37 -10.99 -8.06
N THR A 18 30.69 -11.46 -9.10
CA THR A 18 29.87 -10.61 -9.96
C THR A 18 28.67 -10.13 -9.14
N SER A 19 28.85 -9.05 -8.38
CA SER A 19 27.72 -8.26 -7.90
C SER A 19 27.01 -7.74 -9.15
N LYS A 20 25.81 -8.26 -9.45
CA LYS A 20 24.94 -7.62 -10.43
C LYS A 20 24.76 -6.17 -9.99
N GLU A 21 25.38 -5.25 -10.71
CA GLU A 21 25.18 -3.82 -10.50
C GLU A 21 23.70 -3.56 -10.79
N LEU A 22 22.96 -3.10 -9.77
CA LEU A 22 21.55 -2.78 -9.93
C LEU A 22 21.43 -1.68 -10.98
N GLU A 23 20.67 -1.93 -12.05
CA GLU A 23 20.45 -0.91 -13.07
C GLU A 23 19.84 0.33 -12.44
N PRO A 24 20.29 1.54 -12.82
CA PRO A 24 19.75 2.76 -12.26
C PRO A 24 18.28 2.96 -12.65
N PRO A 25 17.52 3.78 -11.88
CA PRO A 25 16.20 4.23 -12.25
C PRO A 25 16.18 4.89 -13.63
N THR A 26 15.12 4.64 -14.41
CA THR A 26 14.95 5.30 -15.71
C THR A 26 14.93 6.82 -15.54
N PRO A 27 15.80 7.57 -16.24
CA PRO A 27 15.78 9.02 -16.21
C PRO A 27 14.47 9.58 -16.77
N LEU A 28 13.97 10.64 -16.15
CA LEU A 28 12.76 11.31 -16.59
C LEU A 28 12.99 12.03 -17.92
N SER A 29 12.32 11.58 -18.97
CA SER A 29 12.28 12.26 -20.27
C SER A 29 11.36 13.50 -20.20
N LYS A 30 11.61 14.48 -21.07
CA LYS A 30 10.67 15.59 -21.27
C LYS A 30 9.36 15.04 -21.81
N ILE A 31 8.25 15.55 -21.30
CA ILE A 31 6.90 15.25 -21.75
C ILE A 31 6.25 16.53 -22.23
N ASP A 32 5.29 16.41 -23.13
CA ASP A 32 4.36 17.49 -23.41
C ASP A 32 3.35 17.57 -22.26
N GLN A 33 3.22 18.74 -21.63
CA GLN A 33 2.28 18.94 -20.53
C GLN A 33 0.94 19.42 -21.09
N SER A 34 0.17 18.49 -21.64
CA SER A 34 -1.14 18.76 -22.23
C SER A 34 -2.23 19.04 -21.18
N VAL A 35 -2.00 18.64 -19.92
CA VAL A 35 -2.93 18.86 -18.80
C VAL A 35 -2.25 19.68 -17.72
N ASP A 36 -2.83 20.86 -17.41
CA ASP A 36 -2.35 21.71 -16.33
C ASP A 36 -2.80 21.15 -14.97
N THR A 37 -1.87 21.15 -14.02
CA THR A 37 -2.11 20.68 -12.65
C THR A 37 -1.73 21.80 -11.70
N HIS A 38 -2.54 22.02 -10.67
CA HIS A 38 -2.22 23.03 -9.67
C HIS A 38 -2.39 22.49 -8.26
N LYS A 39 -1.49 22.95 -7.39
CA LYS A 39 -1.53 22.60 -5.97
C LYS A 39 -2.53 23.54 -5.29
N LEU A 40 -3.60 22.98 -4.72
CA LEU A 40 -4.59 23.72 -3.95
C LEU A 40 -3.99 24.19 -2.62
N TRP A 41 -3.42 23.24 -1.88
CA TRP A 41 -2.79 23.49 -0.59
C TRP A 41 -1.71 22.45 -0.30
N SER A 42 -0.89 22.74 0.70
CA SER A 42 0.02 21.76 1.29
C SER A 42 0.12 21.97 2.80
N SER A 43 0.10 20.86 3.53
CA SER A 43 0.29 20.78 4.98
C SER A 43 1.35 19.73 5.29
N SER A 44 1.67 19.55 6.58
CA SER A 44 2.64 18.54 6.97
C SER A 44 2.43 18.05 8.40
N LEU A 45 2.74 16.78 8.60
CA LEU A 45 3.05 16.23 9.92
C LEU A 45 4.57 16.11 10.08
N PRO A 46 5.09 16.25 11.31
CA PRO A 46 6.51 15.99 11.53
C PRO A 46 6.87 14.56 11.14
N SER A 47 7.98 14.41 10.42
CA SER A 47 8.58 13.13 10.08
C SER A 47 10.09 13.23 10.28
N LYS A 48 10.64 12.28 11.04
CA LYS A 48 12.08 12.17 11.33
C LYS A 48 12.74 10.95 10.68
N ALA A 49 11.97 10.14 9.94
CA ALA A 49 12.48 8.87 9.42
C ALA A 49 13.60 9.11 8.40
N LYS A 50 14.79 8.53 8.68
CA LYS A 50 15.93 8.53 7.75
C LYS A 50 15.82 7.39 6.74
N LYS A 51 15.24 6.27 7.16
CA LYS A 51 14.82 5.11 6.37
C LYS A 51 13.55 4.60 7.03
N SER A 52 12.47 4.51 6.25
CA SER A 52 11.15 4.06 6.69
C SER A 52 10.67 2.99 5.73
N PHE A 53 10.14 1.90 6.27
CA PHE A 53 9.43 0.88 5.50
C PHE A 53 7.93 0.91 5.76
N ALA A 54 7.47 1.78 6.66
CA ALA A 54 6.06 1.93 6.98
C ALA A 54 5.26 2.35 5.74
N ARG A 55 4.15 1.66 5.48
CA ARG A 55 3.26 1.91 4.33
C ARG A 55 2.02 2.70 4.74
N LEU A 56 2.22 3.72 5.57
CA LEU A 56 1.13 4.58 6.04
C LEU A 56 0.42 5.26 4.87
N LYS A 57 -0.91 5.28 4.94
CA LYS A 57 -1.80 5.86 3.92
C LYS A 57 -2.53 7.06 4.50
N LEU A 58 -2.96 7.94 3.59
CA LEU A 58 -4.00 8.90 3.93
C LEU A 58 -5.32 8.16 4.10
N ALA A 59 -6.24 8.79 4.81
CA ALA A 59 -7.62 8.33 4.88
C ALA A 59 -8.51 9.57 4.73
N VAL A 60 -9.52 9.50 3.87
CA VAL A 60 -10.40 10.64 3.57
C VAL A 60 -11.81 10.27 4.01
N ALA A 61 -12.43 11.13 4.83
CA ALA A 61 -13.83 10.96 5.20
C ALA A 61 -14.53 12.32 5.24
N ASN A 62 -15.47 12.51 4.32
CA ASN A 62 -16.15 13.78 4.08
C ASN A 62 -15.11 14.89 3.84
N ASP A 63 -15.21 15.97 4.61
CA ASP A 63 -14.35 17.15 4.47
C ASP A 63 -13.05 17.06 5.29
N ILE A 64 -12.67 15.87 5.74
CA ILE A 64 -11.49 15.65 6.59
C ILE A 64 -10.55 14.62 5.97
N ILE A 65 -9.26 14.93 6.02
CA ILE A 65 -8.16 14.03 5.70
C ILE A 65 -7.44 13.69 6.99
N PHE A 66 -7.24 12.40 7.22
CA PHE A 66 -6.42 11.86 8.29
C PHE A 66 -5.09 11.35 7.74
N ALA A 67 -4.04 11.61 8.49
CA ALA A 67 -2.69 11.17 8.16
C ALA A 67 -1.95 10.75 9.42
N ALA A 68 -1.04 9.79 9.25
CA ALA A 68 -0.09 9.40 10.26
C ALA A 68 1.34 9.44 9.72
N THR A 69 2.32 9.56 10.60
CA THR A 69 3.74 9.39 10.27
C THR A 69 4.38 8.36 11.20
N GLU A 70 5.42 7.69 10.72
CA GLU A 70 6.21 6.73 11.51
C GLU A 70 6.79 7.36 12.79
N SER A 71 6.91 8.69 12.84
CA SER A 71 7.36 9.41 14.02
C SER A 71 6.30 9.55 15.13
N GLY A 72 5.15 8.90 15.00
CA GLY A 72 4.10 8.87 16.01
C GLY A 72 3.06 9.97 15.91
N TYR A 73 3.12 10.81 14.88
CA TYR A 73 2.15 11.89 14.72
C TYR A 73 0.93 11.39 13.95
N VAL A 74 -0.25 11.65 14.50
CA VAL A 74 -1.55 11.49 13.82
C VAL A 74 -2.20 12.86 13.74
N GLY A 75 -2.85 13.19 12.62
CA GLY A 75 -3.54 14.47 12.49
C GLY A 75 -4.71 14.41 11.53
N ALA A 76 -5.62 15.36 11.73
CA ALA A 76 -6.74 15.65 10.86
C ALA A 76 -6.57 17.03 10.21
N PHE A 77 -6.96 17.13 8.95
CA PHE A 77 -6.84 18.32 8.14
C PHE A 77 -8.14 18.53 7.36
N SER A 78 -8.59 19.78 7.25
CA SER A 78 -9.65 20.14 6.31
C SER A 78 -9.22 19.75 4.90
N ARG A 79 -10.08 18.99 4.20
CA ARG A 79 -9.86 18.51 2.84
C ARG A 79 -9.72 19.66 1.84
N ASP A 80 -10.48 20.73 2.03
CA ASP A 80 -10.54 21.84 1.07
C ASP A 80 -9.40 22.85 1.25
N THR A 81 -8.99 23.09 2.50
CA THR A 81 -8.03 24.16 2.83
C THR A 81 -6.66 23.63 3.26
N GLY A 82 -6.58 22.37 3.63
CA GLY A 82 -5.40 21.79 4.27
C GLY A 82 -5.20 22.24 5.71
N GLN A 83 -6.09 23.06 6.28
CA GLN A 83 -5.93 23.55 7.64
C GLN A 83 -6.01 22.38 8.63
N LYS A 84 -5.00 22.28 9.49
CA LYS A 84 -4.95 21.29 10.56
C LYS A 84 -6.10 21.53 11.56
N ILE A 85 -6.95 20.53 11.73
CA ILE A 85 -8.03 20.50 12.72
C ILE A 85 -7.44 20.11 14.08
N TRP A 86 -6.77 18.96 14.14
CA TRP A 86 -6.07 18.48 15.33
C TRP A 86 -4.79 17.72 14.96
N ARG A 87 -3.92 17.54 15.95
CA ARG A 87 -2.73 16.67 15.84
C ARG A 87 -2.34 16.14 17.20
N VAL A 88 -2.10 14.84 17.26
CA VAL A 88 -1.60 14.12 18.43
C VAL A 88 -0.22 13.55 18.16
N ASP A 89 0.61 13.52 19.21
CA ASP A 89 1.89 12.83 19.23
C ASP A 89 1.73 11.62 20.15
N THR A 90 1.54 10.45 19.55
CA THR A 90 1.29 9.18 20.25
C THR A 90 2.51 8.68 21.01
N LYS A 91 3.70 9.21 20.70
CA LYS A 91 5.00 8.70 21.18
C LYS A 91 5.36 7.29 20.72
N LEU A 92 4.59 6.72 19.81
CA LEU A 92 4.78 5.39 19.26
C LEU A 92 5.37 5.45 17.86
N ARG A 93 6.03 4.37 17.43
CA ARG A 93 6.44 4.21 16.04
C ARG A 93 5.27 3.61 15.26
N LEU A 94 4.61 4.41 14.42
CA LEU A 94 3.42 3.96 13.70
C LEU A 94 3.80 3.33 12.36
N ASP A 95 3.37 2.09 12.15
CA ASP A 95 3.62 1.35 10.91
C ASP A 95 2.31 0.99 10.18
N GLY A 96 1.18 0.97 10.89
CA GLY A 96 -0.16 0.73 10.35
C GLY A 96 -1.09 1.93 10.51
N GLY A 97 -1.83 2.27 9.47
CA GLY A 97 -2.79 3.37 9.48
C GLY A 97 -2.79 4.24 8.22
N VAL A 98 -3.73 5.16 8.07
CA VAL A 98 -4.84 5.44 9.01
C VAL A 98 -6.09 4.65 8.63
N GLY A 99 -6.67 3.94 9.60
CA GLY A 99 -8.00 3.35 9.49
C GLY A 99 -9.10 4.34 9.87
N ILE A 100 -10.27 4.28 9.24
CA ILE A 100 -11.41 5.12 9.61
C ILE A 100 -12.56 4.22 10.05
N GLY A 101 -13.19 4.62 11.14
CA GLY A 101 -14.46 4.10 11.61
C GLY A 101 -15.52 5.18 11.71
N GLU A 102 -16.66 4.84 12.30
CA GLU A 102 -17.77 5.79 12.46
C GLU A 102 -17.38 6.96 13.36
N SER A 103 -16.83 6.65 14.54
CA SER A 103 -16.49 7.63 15.59
C SER A 103 -14.98 7.81 15.82
N HIS A 104 -14.16 6.91 15.29
CA HIS A 104 -12.74 6.85 15.58
C HIS A 104 -11.88 6.77 14.31
N VAL A 105 -10.61 7.11 14.47
CA VAL A 105 -9.55 6.76 13.54
C VAL A 105 -8.57 5.84 14.23
N TYR A 106 -8.06 4.87 13.47
CA TYR A 106 -7.26 3.77 13.99
C TYR A 106 -5.84 3.81 13.45
N VAL A 107 -4.88 3.59 14.34
CA VAL A 107 -3.46 3.43 13.99
C VAL A 107 -2.85 2.28 14.76
N GLY A 108 -1.85 1.66 14.16
CA GLY A 108 -1.09 0.54 14.70
C GLY A 108 0.41 0.84 14.78
N SER A 109 1.06 0.39 15.85
CA SER A 109 2.49 0.56 16.05
C SER A 109 3.31 -0.66 15.64
N TYR A 110 4.60 -0.43 15.45
CA TYR A 110 5.59 -1.48 15.29
C TYR A 110 5.68 -2.37 16.55
N GLU A 111 5.36 -1.86 17.74
CA GLU A 111 5.38 -2.63 18.98
C GLU A 111 4.05 -3.36 19.29
N GLY A 112 3.08 -3.31 18.36
CA GLY A 112 1.79 -3.99 18.50
C GLY A 112 0.73 -3.18 19.26
N ASP A 113 0.95 -1.89 19.53
CA ASP A 113 -0.11 -1.03 20.06
C ASP A 113 -1.13 -0.71 18.97
N VAL A 114 -2.41 -0.74 19.35
CA VAL A 114 -3.53 -0.30 18.53
C VAL A 114 -4.24 0.83 19.26
N LEU A 115 -4.37 1.98 18.60
CA LEU A 115 -4.98 3.16 19.17
C LEU A 115 -6.24 3.51 18.39
N ALA A 116 -7.29 3.86 19.12
CA ALA A 116 -8.46 4.55 18.59
C ALA A 116 -8.44 5.99 19.07
N LEU A 117 -8.43 6.93 18.14
CA LEU A 117 -8.51 8.35 18.41
C LEU A 117 -9.89 8.84 17.99
N ASN A 118 -10.54 9.66 18.80
CA ASN A 118 -11.79 10.32 18.41
C ASN A 118 -11.56 11.10 17.11
N ARG A 119 -12.46 10.89 16.13
CA ARG A 119 -12.32 11.46 14.78
C ARG A 119 -12.29 12.99 14.77
N ASP A 120 -13.02 13.64 15.68
CA ASP A 120 -13.23 15.09 15.70
C ASP A 120 -12.21 15.82 16.57
N SER A 121 -11.78 15.23 17.69
CA SER A 121 -10.86 15.87 18.65
C SER A 121 -9.42 15.34 18.57
N GLY A 122 -9.23 14.11 18.07
CA GLY A 122 -7.97 13.38 18.13
C GLY A 122 -7.65 12.80 19.51
N GLU A 123 -8.51 12.96 20.51
CA GLU A 123 -8.27 12.36 21.85
C GLU A 123 -8.23 10.84 21.76
N ILE A 124 -7.28 10.21 22.45
CA ILE A 124 -7.18 8.75 22.50
C ILE A 124 -8.37 8.22 23.30
N ALA A 125 -9.31 7.57 22.61
CA ALA A 125 -10.48 6.95 23.22
C ALA A 125 -10.11 5.66 23.95
N TRP A 126 -9.27 4.84 23.32
CA TRP A 126 -8.70 3.64 23.93
C TRP A 126 -7.37 3.26 23.27
N GLN A 127 -6.60 2.43 23.99
CA GLN A 127 -5.39 1.79 23.50
C GLN A 127 -5.40 0.33 23.97
N THR A 128 -5.02 -0.57 23.08
CA THR A 128 -4.82 -2.00 23.38
C THR A 128 -3.52 -2.48 22.76
N ASN A 129 -3.07 -3.67 23.14
CA ASN A 129 -1.85 -4.27 22.62
C ASN A 129 -2.14 -5.65 22.03
N VAL A 130 -1.63 -5.90 20.83
CA VAL A 130 -1.63 -7.18 20.13
C VAL A 130 -0.21 -7.77 20.12
N ALA A 131 -0.11 -9.06 19.79
CA ALA A 131 1.14 -9.82 20.01
C ALA A 131 2.26 -9.53 19.00
N SER A 132 1.98 -8.80 17.92
CA SER A 132 2.91 -8.55 16.80
C SER A 132 2.63 -7.20 16.16
N GLU A 133 3.56 -6.77 15.32
CA GLU A 133 3.59 -5.50 14.60
C GLU A 133 2.32 -5.32 13.75
N VAL A 134 1.72 -4.13 13.83
CA VAL A 134 0.55 -3.77 13.03
C VAL A 134 1.03 -2.97 11.82
N LEU A 135 1.19 -3.64 10.68
CA LEU A 135 1.82 -3.08 9.47
C LEU A 135 0.84 -2.52 8.43
N ALA A 136 -0.47 -2.65 8.68
CA ALA A 136 -1.52 -2.16 7.81
C ALA A 136 -2.58 -1.39 8.61
N ALA A 137 -3.41 -0.61 7.93
CA ALA A 137 -4.46 0.16 8.58
C ALA A 137 -5.53 -0.78 9.16
N PRO A 138 -5.81 -0.75 10.48
CA PRO A 138 -6.98 -1.43 11.04
C PRO A 138 -8.26 -0.88 10.41
N GLN A 139 -9.24 -1.71 10.11
CA GLN A 139 -10.51 -1.27 9.52
C GLN A 139 -11.68 -1.61 10.43
N GLU A 140 -12.67 -0.72 10.51
CA GLU A 140 -13.89 -0.93 11.29
C GLU A 140 -15.10 -1.12 10.38
N ASP A 141 -15.96 -2.07 10.73
CA ASP A 141 -17.35 -2.08 10.30
C ASP A 141 -18.22 -2.72 11.39
N ASN A 142 -19.49 -2.33 11.46
CA ASN A 142 -20.47 -2.85 12.42
C ASN A 142 -19.98 -2.92 13.87
N GLY A 143 -19.21 -1.92 14.32
CA GLY A 143 -18.70 -1.82 15.68
C GLY A 143 -17.52 -2.75 16.01
N VAL A 144 -16.92 -3.39 15.00
CA VAL A 144 -15.74 -4.25 15.16
C VAL A 144 -14.59 -3.68 14.34
N VAL A 145 -13.48 -3.36 15.00
CA VAL A 145 -12.22 -3.04 14.34
C VAL A 145 -11.38 -4.30 14.16
N VAL A 146 -11.01 -4.59 12.91
CA VAL A 146 -10.15 -5.70 12.51
C VAL A 146 -8.72 -5.21 12.37
N VAL A 147 -7.83 -5.82 13.14
CA VAL A 147 -6.42 -5.46 13.23
C VAL A 147 -5.56 -6.59 12.64
N PRO A 148 -4.90 -6.37 11.50
CA PRO A 148 -3.93 -7.33 10.95
C PRO A 148 -2.55 -7.18 11.59
N THR A 149 -1.87 -8.30 11.84
CA THR A 149 -0.48 -8.32 12.32
C THR A 149 0.47 -9.06 11.40
N ALA A 150 1.75 -8.70 11.49
CA ALA A 150 2.82 -9.27 10.66
C ALA A 150 2.99 -10.79 10.83
N ASP A 151 2.70 -11.32 12.02
CA ASP A 151 2.79 -12.75 12.33
C ASP A 151 1.58 -13.59 11.86
N GLY A 152 0.66 -12.99 11.08
CA GLY A 152 -0.45 -13.68 10.44
C GLY A 152 -1.69 -13.84 11.30
N HIS A 153 -1.84 -13.04 12.36
CA HIS A 153 -3.09 -12.93 13.08
C HIS A 153 -3.97 -11.80 12.51
N LEU A 154 -5.28 -12.01 12.65
CA LEU A 154 -6.29 -10.96 12.63
C LEU A 154 -6.95 -10.93 13.99
N TYR A 155 -7.03 -9.74 14.58
CA TYR A 155 -7.74 -9.53 15.82
C TYR A 155 -9.00 -8.71 15.59
N GLY A 156 -10.14 -9.20 16.04
CA GLY A 156 -11.36 -8.39 16.14
C GLY A 156 -11.45 -7.75 17.51
N HIS A 157 -11.60 -6.44 17.55
CA HIS A 157 -11.81 -5.67 18.78
C HIS A 157 -13.11 -4.88 18.67
N ARG A 158 -13.80 -4.65 19.81
CA ARG A 158 -14.93 -3.72 19.82
C ARG A 158 -14.43 -2.30 19.56
N SER A 159 -15.12 -1.57 18.70
CA SER A 159 -14.73 -0.21 18.35
C SER A 159 -14.94 0.80 19.48
N ASP A 160 -15.83 0.51 20.42
CA ASP A 160 -16.17 1.38 21.55
C ASP A 160 -15.11 1.39 22.67
N ASN A 161 -14.43 0.28 22.91
CA ASN A 161 -13.54 0.14 24.07
C ASN A 161 -12.24 -0.65 23.82
N GLY A 162 -12.01 -1.13 22.59
CA GLY A 162 -10.79 -1.88 22.23
C GLY A 162 -10.71 -3.29 22.80
N GLN A 163 -11.78 -3.81 23.42
CA GLN A 163 -11.81 -5.17 23.94
C GLN A 163 -11.75 -6.17 22.79
N ARG A 164 -10.77 -7.08 22.82
CA ARG A 164 -10.67 -8.18 21.86
C ARG A 164 -11.84 -9.15 22.02
N ILE A 165 -12.52 -9.44 20.91
CA ILE A 165 -13.67 -10.35 20.85
C ILE A 165 -13.35 -11.67 20.13
N TRP A 166 -12.46 -11.65 19.14
CA TRP A 166 -12.03 -12.86 18.42
C TRP A 166 -10.59 -12.74 17.92
N THR A 167 -10.03 -13.87 17.50
CA THR A 167 -8.73 -13.94 16.84
C THR A 167 -8.78 -15.04 15.78
N HIS A 168 -8.29 -14.73 14.59
CA HIS A 168 -8.08 -15.68 13.51
C HIS A 168 -6.60 -15.70 13.16
N GLN A 169 -6.06 -16.86 12.79
CA GLN A 169 -4.62 -17.02 12.54
C GLN A 169 -4.35 -17.90 11.34
N ARG A 170 -3.37 -17.50 10.54
CA ARG A 170 -2.72 -18.33 9.51
C ARG A 170 -1.26 -18.56 9.85
N GLN A 171 -0.72 -19.70 9.44
CA GLN A 171 0.72 -19.93 9.51
C GLN A 171 1.44 -18.99 8.53
N THR A 172 2.45 -18.28 9.03
CA THR A 172 3.30 -17.39 8.24
C THR A 172 4.55 -18.11 7.73
N PRO A 173 5.00 -17.83 6.49
CA PRO A 173 6.29 -18.30 6.01
C PRO A 173 7.47 -17.72 6.82
N ALA A 174 8.64 -18.34 6.70
CA ALA A 174 9.86 -17.89 7.40
C ALA A 174 10.35 -16.50 6.97
N LEU A 175 9.99 -16.05 5.76
CA LEU A 175 10.26 -14.73 5.23
C LEU A 175 8.96 -14.13 4.67
N ILE A 176 8.67 -12.90 5.08
CA ILE A 176 7.55 -12.10 4.59
C ILE A 176 8.10 -10.78 4.04
N LEU A 177 7.39 -10.11 3.13
CA LEU A 177 7.67 -8.71 2.87
C LEU A 177 7.16 -7.91 4.08
N GLN A 178 7.88 -6.84 4.44
CA GLN A 178 7.46 -5.96 5.53
C GLN A 178 6.38 -4.99 5.04
N GLY A 179 5.23 -5.53 4.65
CA GLY A 179 4.04 -4.77 4.30
C GLY A 179 2.80 -5.65 4.43
N GLY A 180 1.77 -5.12 5.10
CA GLY A 180 0.53 -5.85 5.33
C GLY A 180 -0.58 -5.40 4.38
N SER A 181 -1.48 -6.32 4.02
CA SER A 181 -2.77 -5.96 3.42
C SER A 181 -3.70 -5.44 4.51
N ALA A 182 -4.35 -4.29 4.26
CA ALA A 182 -5.44 -3.88 5.11
C ALA A 182 -6.64 -4.82 4.87
N PRO A 183 -7.31 -5.34 5.91
CA PRO A 183 -8.55 -6.09 5.75
C PRO A 183 -9.60 -5.19 5.08
N VAL A 184 -10.53 -5.77 4.33
CA VAL A 184 -11.62 -5.04 3.68
C VAL A 184 -12.94 -5.48 4.29
N PRO A 185 -13.56 -4.66 5.17
CA PRO A 185 -14.90 -4.92 5.64
C PRO A 185 -15.92 -4.83 4.50
N LEU A 186 -16.91 -5.73 4.53
CA LEU A 186 -17.97 -5.89 3.53
C LEU A 186 -19.31 -6.11 4.25
N GLY A 187 -19.69 -5.21 5.14
CA GLY A 187 -20.88 -5.34 5.97
C GLY A 187 -20.65 -6.34 7.12
N ASP A 188 -21.32 -7.48 7.08
CA ASP A 188 -21.19 -8.53 8.10
C ASP A 188 -19.97 -9.43 7.92
N ARG A 189 -19.20 -9.20 6.85
CA ARG A 189 -18.00 -9.95 6.50
C ARG A 189 -16.76 -9.07 6.46
N VAL A 190 -15.59 -9.70 6.52
CA VAL A 190 -14.30 -9.07 6.31
C VAL A 190 -13.42 -9.96 5.45
N LEU A 191 -12.89 -9.40 4.38
CA LEU A 191 -11.91 -10.04 3.52
C LEU A 191 -10.50 -9.72 4.01
N ALA A 192 -9.64 -10.71 4.12
CA ALA A 192 -8.25 -10.51 4.53
C ALA A 192 -7.26 -11.32 3.68
N GLY A 193 -6.21 -10.64 3.23
CA GLY A 193 -5.07 -11.25 2.58
C GLY A 193 -3.94 -11.53 3.57
N PHE A 194 -3.30 -12.68 3.44
CA PHE A 194 -2.18 -13.10 4.28
C PHE A 194 -0.91 -13.26 3.47
N ALA A 195 0.25 -13.05 4.12
CA ALA A 195 1.58 -13.27 3.56
C ALA A 195 1.88 -14.74 3.19
N SER A 196 0.93 -15.65 3.41
CA SER A 196 0.96 -17.02 2.90
C SER A 196 0.34 -17.18 1.51
N GLY A 197 -0.17 -16.08 0.91
CA GLY A 197 -0.89 -16.09 -0.37
C GLY A 197 -2.38 -16.48 -0.24
N HIS A 198 -2.87 -16.65 0.98
CA HIS A 198 -4.27 -16.94 1.27
C HIS A 198 -5.12 -15.67 1.30
N LEU A 199 -6.33 -15.78 0.75
CA LEU A 199 -7.43 -14.86 0.94
C LEU A 199 -8.50 -15.57 1.77
N ASP A 200 -8.86 -14.98 2.91
CA ASP A 200 -9.94 -15.50 3.76
C ASP A 200 -11.09 -14.50 3.81
N MET A 201 -12.31 -15.02 3.68
CA MET A 201 -13.53 -14.31 4.02
C MET A 201 -14.00 -14.79 5.38
N LEU A 202 -14.18 -13.85 6.31
CA LEU A 202 -14.54 -14.13 7.70
C LEU A 202 -15.82 -13.35 8.04
N ASN A 203 -16.64 -13.90 8.92
CA ASN A 203 -17.68 -13.10 9.57
C ASN A 203 -17.02 -12.08 10.50
N ILE A 204 -17.37 -10.79 10.36
CA ILE A 204 -16.69 -9.73 11.11
C ILE A 204 -17.04 -9.73 12.61
N ALA A 205 -18.22 -10.25 12.98
CA ALA A 205 -18.71 -10.21 14.35
C ALA A 205 -18.02 -11.25 15.25
N ASP A 206 -17.67 -12.42 14.72
CA ASP A 206 -17.10 -13.53 15.51
C ASP A 206 -15.81 -14.14 14.94
N GLY A 207 -15.34 -13.69 13.77
CA GLY A 207 -14.12 -14.14 13.14
C GLY A 207 -14.20 -15.55 12.55
N LYS A 208 -15.41 -16.12 12.38
CA LYS A 208 -15.56 -17.44 11.74
C LYS A 208 -15.25 -17.37 10.26
N LEU A 209 -14.43 -18.31 9.80
CA LEU A 209 -14.09 -18.50 8.39
C LEU A 209 -15.32 -18.97 7.60
N GLU A 210 -15.66 -18.22 6.55
CA GLU A 210 -16.70 -18.60 5.59
C GLU A 210 -16.11 -19.37 4.41
N TRP A 211 -15.11 -18.78 3.74
CA TRP A 211 -14.34 -19.43 2.70
C TRP A 211 -12.88 -18.99 2.73
N SER A 212 -12.02 -19.81 2.13
CA SER A 212 -10.61 -19.51 1.94
C SER A 212 -10.13 -20.00 0.59
N VAL A 213 -9.37 -19.16 -0.12
CA VAL A 213 -8.72 -19.52 -1.38
C VAL A 213 -7.26 -19.10 -1.37
N THR A 214 -6.46 -19.74 -2.22
CA THR A 214 -5.07 -19.34 -2.45
C THR A 214 -5.04 -18.46 -3.69
N ALA A 215 -4.85 -17.15 -3.49
CA ALA A 215 -4.81 -16.16 -4.57
C ALA A 215 -3.42 -16.03 -5.22
N GLY A 216 -2.37 -16.50 -4.54
CA GLY A 216 -1.02 -16.60 -5.07
C GLY A 216 -0.33 -17.87 -4.56
N VAL A 217 0.34 -18.60 -5.45
CA VAL A 217 1.13 -19.79 -5.07
C VAL A 217 2.60 -19.38 -5.00
N PRO A 218 3.31 -19.64 -3.88
CA PRO A 218 4.76 -19.46 -3.79
C PRO A 218 5.52 -20.28 -4.83
N HIS A 219 6.32 -19.62 -5.68
CA HIS A 219 7.09 -20.26 -6.73
C HIS A 219 8.59 -19.96 -6.62
N GLY A 220 9.38 -20.93 -6.15
CA GLY A 220 10.81 -20.72 -5.98
C GLY A 220 11.58 -21.92 -5.42
N ARG A 221 12.83 -22.09 -5.82
CA ARG A 221 13.74 -23.11 -5.26
C ARG A 221 14.35 -22.63 -3.93
N THR A 222 14.48 -21.32 -3.75
CA THR A 222 15.02 -20.69 -2.53
C THR A 222 13.93 -20.01 -1.70
N GLU A 223 14.18 -19.75 -0.42
CA GLU A 223 13.23 -19.04 0.46
C GLU A 223 12.94 -17.61 0.01
N LEU A 224 13.91 -16.94 -0.61
CA LEU A 224 13.74 -15.60 -1.21
C LEU A 224 12.85 -15.61 -2.47
N GLU A 225 12.87 -16.70 -3.22
CA GLU A 225 12.00 -16.91 -4.39
C GLU A 225 10.60 -17.40 -3.99
N ARG A 226 10.35 -17.77 -2.73
CA ARG A 226 9.03 -18.25 -2.25
C ARG A 226 8.23 -17.18 -1.50
N ILE A 227 8.60 -15.91 -1.61
CA ILE A 227 7.89 -14.84 -0.92
C ILE A 227 6.67 -14.44 -1.75
N VAL A 228 5.49 -14.95 -1.41
CA VAL A 228 4.21 -14.47 -1.94
C VAL A 228 3.56 -13.63 -0.89
N ASP A 229 3.66 -12.32 -1.07
CA ASP A 229 2.98 -11.39 -0.19
C ASP A 229 1.80 -10.74 -0.90
N ILE A 230 0.66 -10.73 -0.23
CA ILE A 230 -0.46 -9.87 -0.61
C ILE A 230 -0.19 -8.56 0.12
N ASP A 231 0.76 -7.80 -0.40
CA ASP A 231 1.18 -6.50 0.13
C ASP A 231 0.49 -5.36 -0.65
N SER A 232 -0.64 -5.67 -1.29
CA SER A 232 -1.45 -4.71 -2.05
C SER A 232 -2.80 -4.51 -1.40
N ASP A 233 -3.39 -3.34 -1.64
CA ASP A 233 -4.81 -3.13 -1.35
C ASP A 233 -5.64 -4.15 -2.13
N LEU A 234 -6.54 -4.81 -1.41
CA LEU A 234 -7.60 -5.62 -1.99
C LEU A 234 -8.69 -4.66 -2.43
N LEU A 235 -9.10 -4.71 -3.71
CA LEU A 235 -10.25 -3.94 -4.15
C LEU A 235 -11.43 -4.88 -4.33
N VAL A 236 -12.58 -4.46 -3.82
CA VAL A 236 -13.84 -5.15 -4.03
C VAL A 236 -14.74 -4.16 -4.77
N ASP A 237 -15.24 -4.56 -5.93
CA ASP A 237 -16.26 -3.81 -6.65
C ASP A 237 -17.38 -4.75 -7.07
N ASN A 238 -18.58 -4.44 -6.57
CA ASN A 238 -19.75 -5.33 -6.66
C ASN A 238 -19.42 -6.74 -6.15
N ASP A 239 -19.66 -7.76 -6.97
CA ASP A 239 -19.47 -9.17 -6.60
C ASP A 239 -18.05 -9.70 -6.93
N ILE A 240 -17.09 -8.80 -7.19
CA ILE A 240 -15.74 -9.18 -7.65
C ILE A 240 -14.65 -8.59 -6.75
N ILE A 241 -13.77 -9.47 -6.30
CA ILE A 241 -12.53 -9.14 -5.61
C ILE A 241 -11.39 -9.08 -6.64
N TYR A 242 -10.64 -7.99 -6.65
CA TYR A 242 -9.42 -7.83 -7.41
C TYR A 242 -8.22 -7.88 -6.46
N VAL A 243 -7.29 -8.78 -6.77
CA VAL A 243 -6.10 -9.03 -5.95
C VAL A 243 -4.87 -8.92 -6.81
N ALA A 244 -3.86 -8.20 -6.31
CA ALA A 244 -2.50 -8.24 -6.83
C ALA A 244 -1.57 -8.83 -5.77
N SER A 245 -0.69 -9.75 -6.15
CA SER A 245 0.28 -10.33 -5.22
C SER A 245 1.71 -10.21 -5.73
N TYR A 246 2.66 -10.01 -4.81
CA TYR A 246 4.08 -9.99 -5.12
C TYR A 246 4.57 -11.41 -5.47
N GLN A 247 5.45 -11.52 -6.48
CA GLN A 247 5.88 -12.78 -7.10
C GLN A 247 4.73 -13.68 -7.58
N GLY A 248 3.52 -13.13 -7.72
CA GLY A 248 2.36 -13.90 -8.08
C GLY A 248 1.58 -13.29 -9.24
N ARG A 249 0.31 -12.99 -8.96
CA ARG A 249 -0.74 -12.92 -9.96
C ARG A 249 -1.63 -11.73 -9.70
N VAL A 250 -2.14 -11.14 -10.77
CA VAL A 250 -3.32 -10.28 -10.72
C VAL A 250 -4.54 -11.15 -11.03
N SER A 251 -5.52 -11.17 -10.15
CA SER A 251 -6.71 -12.03 -10.27
C SER A 251 -7.98 -11.25 -10.00
N ALA A 252 -9.04 -11.62 -10.72
CA ALA A 252 -10.42 -11.30 -10.35
C ALA A 252 -11.07 -12.56 -9.79
N LEU A 253 -11.69 -12.46 -8.62
CA LEU A 253 -12.33 -13.57 -7.90
C LEU A 253 -13.78 -13.20 -7.59
N ASP A 254 -14.67 -14.16 -7.63
CA ASP A 254 -16.05 -14.02 -7.14
C ASP A 254 -16.05 -13.80 -5.61
N VAL A 255 -16.76 -12.78 -5.11
CA VAL A 255 -16.74 -12.41 -3.69
C VAL A 255 -17.39 -13.46 -2.78
N GLU A 256 -18.39 -14.18 -3.29
CA GLU A 256 -19.17 -15.15 -2.50
C GLU A 256 -18.44 -16.49 -2.33
N SER A 257 -17.65 -16.89 -3.32
CA SER A 257 -17.00 -18.20 -3.35
C SER A 257 -15.48 -18.17 -3.39
N GLY A 258 -14.87 -17.00 -3.63
CA GLY A 258 -13.44 -16.83 -3.88
C GLY A 258 -12.96 -17.46 -5.20
N ARG A 259 -13.87 -17.97 -6.05
CA ARG A 259 -13.48 -18.66 -7.29
C ARG A 259 -12.89 -17.67 -8.29
N PRO A 260 -11.77 -18.02 -8.96
CA PRO A 260 -11.19 -17.14 -9.97
C PRO A 260 -12.10 -17.02 -11.17
N ILE A 261 -12.43 -15.77 -11.52
CA ILE A 261 -13.07 -15.38 -12.78
C ILE A 261 -12.00 -15.37 -13.88
N TRP A 262 -10.88 -14.68 -13.61
CA TRP A 262 -9.69 -14.73 -14.44
C TRP A 262 -8.43 -14.49 -13.61
N SER A 263 -7.28 -14.74 -14.22
CA SER A 263 -5.98 -14.72 -13.56
C SER A 263 -4.87 -14.43 -14.56
N ARG A 264 -3.91 -13.58 -14.17
CA ARG A 264 -2.73 -13.25 -14.98
C ARG A 264 -1.46 -13.27 -14.16
N ASP A 265 -0.47 -14.01 -14.65
CA ASP A 265 0.85 -14.04 -14.04
C ASP A 265 1.53 -12.68 -14.27
N MET A 266 1.55 -11.87 -13.21
CA MET A 266 2.03 -10.50 -13.18
C MET A 266 2.31 -10.16 -11.71
N SER A 267 3.56 -9.81 -11.41
CA SER A 267 3.96 -9.41 -10.06
C SER A 267 3.71 -7.92 -9.85
N SER A 268 3.05 -7.56 -8.76
CA SER A 268 2.84 -6.17 -8.36
C SER A 268 2.95 -6.04 -6.84
N TYR A 269 3.48 -4.91 -6.37
CA TYR A 269 3.66 -4.63 -4.94
C TYR A 269 2.95 -3.36 -4.47
N ALA A 270 2.39 -2.58 -5.40
CA ALA A 270 2.06 -1.18 -5.14
C ALA A 270 0.55 -0.90 -5.03
N GLY A 271 -0.30 -1.86 -5.40
CA GLY A 271 -1.75 -1.71 -5.44
C GLY A 271 -2.31 -1.77 -6.87
N LEU A 272 -3.63 -1.70 -6.96
CA LEU A 272 -4.38 -1.60 -8.21
C LEU A 272 -5.46 -0.51 -8.07
N ALA A 273 -5.97 -0.04 -9.20
CA ALA A 273 -7.13 0.83 -9.28
C ALA A 273 -8.01 0.34 -10.43
N LEU A 274 -9.30 0.65 -10.40
CA LEU A 274 -10.21 0.22 -11.46
C LEU A 274 -11.27 1.28 -11.74
N ASP A 275 -11.77 1.27 -12.96
CA ASP A 275 -13.03 1.92 -13.32
C ASP A 275 -13.96 0.89 -13.97
N ASP A 276 -14.96 1.36 -14.71
CA ASP A 276 -15.97 0.50 -15.31
C ASP A 276 -15.38 -0.46 -16.36
N ASP A 277 -14.32 -0.03 -17.06
CA ASP A 277 -13.78 -0.74 -18.21
C ASP A 277 -12.45 -1.46 -17.91
N ALA A 278 -11.61 -0.88 -17.06
CA ALA A 278 -10.22 -1.30 -16.91
C ALA A 278 -9.76 -1.42 -15.45
N ILE A 279 -8.73 -2.24 -15.27
CA ILE A 279 -7.91 -2.31 -14.06
C ILE A 279 -6.52 -1.80 -14.40
N TYR A 280 -6.01 -0.94 -13.53
CA TYR A 280 -4.70 -0.35 -13.63
C TYR A 280 -3.80 -0.94 -12.57
N VAL A 281 -2.59 -1.34 -12.97
CA VAL A 281 -1.63 -2.03 -12.10
C VAL A 281 -0.24 -1.43 -12.28
N SER A 282 0.43 -1.14 -11.16
CA SER A 282 1.86 -0.86 -11.13
C SER A 282 2.61 -2.17 -10.84
N ASP A 283 3.39 -2.68 -11.80
CA ASP A 283 4.09 -3.94 -11.65
C ASP A 283 5.42 -3.83 -10.86
N ALA A 284 6.05 -4.97 -10.62
CA ALA A 284 7.29 -5.06 -9.85
C ALA A 284 8.51 -4.35 -10.50
N ASP A 285 8.43 -4.06 -11.80
CA ASP A 285 9.47 -3.35 -12.56
C ASP A 285 9.19 -1.84 -12.68
N ASP A 286 8.13 -1.33 -12.05
CA ASP A 286 7.60 0.04 -12.19
C ASP A 286 7.03 0.37 -13.58
N LYS A 287 6.40 -0.61 -14.23
CA LYS A 287 5.54 -0.36 -15.39
C LYS A 287 4.10 -0.19 -14.93
N VAL A 288 3.38 0.69 -15.63
CA VAL A 288 1.94 0.87 -15.45
C VAL A 288 1.22 0.12 -16.55
N TRP A 289 0.26 -0.72 -16.19
CA TRP A 289 -0.56 -1.51 -17.09
C TRP A 289 -2.01 -1.08 -17.00
N ALA A 290 -2.72 -1.09 -18.13
CA ALA A 290 -4.17 -1.18 -18.14
C ALA A 290 -4.59 -2.53 -18.69
N LEU A 291 -5.48 -3.17 -17.96
CA LEU A 291 -6.02 -4.49 -18.25
C LEU A 291 -7.54 -4.36 -18.41
N ASP A 292 -8.11 -5.06 -19.39
CA ASP A 292 -9.55 -5.23 -19.51
C ASP A 292 -10.08 -5.86 -18.22
N ARG A 293 -11.07 -5.22 -17.61
CA ARG A 293 -11.55 -5.61 -16.28
C ARG A 293 -12.19 -7.00 -16.26
N SER A 294 -12.82 -7.39 -17.37
CA SER A 294 -13.60 -8.64 -17.48
C SER A 294 -12.77 -9.87 -17.85
N THR A 295 -11.68 -9.67 -18.59
CA THR A 295 -10.85 -10.75 -19.14
C THR A 295 -9.41 -10.73 -18.64
N GLY A 296 -8.98 -9.61 -18.07
CA GLY A 296 -7.60 -9.32 -17.74
C GLY A 296 -6.73 -8.98 -18.96
N ALA A 297 -7.22 -8.97 -20.20
CA ALA A 297 -6.40 -8.75 -21.40
C ALA A 297 -5.67 -7.38 -21.37
N THR A 298 -4.43 -7.30 -21.88
CA THR A 298 -3.70 -6.01 -21.89
C THR A 298 -4.36 -5.04 -22.86
N LEU A 299 -4.76 -3.87 -22.36
CA LEU A 299 -5.19 -2.73 -23.15
C LEU A 299 -3.98 -1.88 -23.58
N TRP A 300 -3.11 -1.54 -22.62
CA TRP A 300 -1.85 -0.84 -22.88
C TRP A 300 -0.82 -1.04 -21.76
N THR A 301 0.43 -0.64 -22.03
CA THR A 301 1.54 -0.65 -21.07
C THR A 301 2.40 0.60 -21.20
N GLN A 302 2.81 1.17 -20.07
CA GLN A 302 3.75 2.29 -19.98
C GLN A 302 4.98 1.88 -19.15
N ASP A 303 6.17 1.98 -19.74
CA ASP A 303 7.39 1.41 -19.18
C ASP A 303 8.50 2.45 -18.91
N LYS A 304 8.24 3.73 -19.17
CA LYS A 304 9.23 4.82 -18.97
C LYS A 304 9.45 5.24 -17.52
N LEU A 305 8.80 4.57 -16.55
CA LEU A 305 9.00 4.77 -15.11
C LEU A 305 9.77 3.62 -14.45
N GLN A 306 10.36 2.71 -15.23
CA GLN A 306 11.06 1.55 -14.69
C GLN A 306 12.08 1.90 -13.59
N ARG A 307 12.06 1.13 -12.50
CA ARG A 307 12.94 1.24 -11.32
C ARG A 307 12.83 2.59 -10.59
N ARG A 308 11.71 3.29 -10.72
CA ARG A 308 11.41 4.54 -9.99
C ARG A 308 10.57 4.35 -8.72
N SER A 309 10.42 3.12 -8.25
CA SER A 309 9.65 2.76 -7.05
C SER A 309 8.30 3.48 -7.03
N ILE A 310 7.49 3.22 -8.06
CA ILE A 310 6.22 3.92 -8.22
C ILE A 310 5.19 3.42 -7.21
N THR A 311 4.26 4.28 -6.83
CA THR A 311 3.12 3.90 -6.00
C THR A 311 2.13 3.06 -6.79
N GLY A 312 1.10 2.54 -6.09
CA GLY A 312 -0.10 2.07 -6.77
C GLY A 312 -0.75 3.19 -7.57
N PRO A 313 -1.54 2.82 -8.59
CA PRO A 313 -2.30 3.77 -9.37
C PRO A 313 -3.47 4.32 -8.55
N ALA A 314 -3.81 5.58 -8.82
CA ALA A 314 -5.06 6.23 -8.43
C ALA A 314 -5.71 6.83 -9.67
N LEU A 315 -7.04 7.02 -9.67
CA LEU A 315 -7.75 7.55 -10.83
C LEU A 315 -8.25 8.97 -10.55
N GLN A 316 -7.83 9.94 -11.37
CA GLN A 316 -8.28 11.33 -11.32
C GLN A 316 -8.82 11.71 -12.69
N GLY A 317 -10.14 11.85 -12.81
CA GLY A 317 -10.81 12.02 -14.10
C GLY A 317 -10.43 10.94 -15.11
N ASP A 318 -9.95 11.38 -16.28
CA ASP A 318 -9.55 10.52 -17.41
C ASP A 318 -8.11 9.98 -17.29
N TYR A 319 -7.50 10.08 -16.11
CA TYR A 319 -6.08 9.81 -15.92
C TYR A 319 -5.78 8.80 -14.83
N VAL A 320 -4.77 7.98 -15.09
CA VAL A 320 -4.10 7.13 -14.11
C VAL A 320 -2.96 7.91 -13.50
N VAL A 321 -2.86 7.90 -12.19
CA VAL A 321 -1.93 8.73 -11.43
C VAL A 321 -1.03 7.85 -10.57
N VAL A 322 0.29 8.04 -10.70
CA VAL A 322 1.28 7.33 -9.88
C VAL A 322 2.33 8.30 -9.32
N GLY A 323 2.75 8.08 -8.08
CA GLY A 323 3.87 8.78 -7.45
C GLY A 323 5.19 8.03 -7.58
N ASP A 324 6.34 8.70 -7.47
CA ASP A 324 7.66 8.06 -7.52
C ASP A 324 8.59 8.37 -6.34
N PHE A 325 9.75 7.70 -6.29
CA PHE A 325 10.75 7.86 -5.21
C PHE A 325 11.33 9.27 -5.07
N ASP A 326 11.27 10.10 -6.12
CA ASP A 326 11.80 11.47 -6.12
C ASP A 326 10.69 12.51 -5.88
N GLY A 327 9.47 12.04 -5.64
CA GLY A 327 8.33 12.84 -5.21
C GLY A 327 7.60 13.49 -6.36
N TYR A 328 7.78 12.98 -7.58
CA TYR A 328 6.93 13.32 -8.71
C TYR A 328 5.63 12.54 -8.68
N ILE A 329 4.58 13.19 -9.14
CA ILE A 329 3.34 12.58 -9.58
C ILE A 329 3.32 12.63 -11.11
N HIS A 330 2.92 11.52 -11.72
CA HIS A 330 2.80 11.33 -13.15
C HIS A 330 1.33 11.04 -13.47
N TRP A 331 0.77 11.80 -14.41
CA TRP A 331 -0.56 11.54 -14.96
C TRP A 331 -0.40 10.90 -16.33
N LEU A 332 -1.05 9.75 -16.49
CA LEU A 332 -1.09 8.97 -17.71
C LEU A 332 -2.53 8.95 -18.22
N SER A 333 -2.72 9.07 -19.53
CA SER A 333 -4.02 8.86 -20.18
C SER A 333 -4.54 7.45 -19.90
N LYS A 334 -5.80 7.32 -19.47
CA LYS A 334 -6.48 6.01 -19.34
C LYS A 334 -6.62 5.28 -20.68
N VAL A 335 -6.58 6.01 -21.80
CA VAL A 335 -6.82 5.46 -23.15
C VAL A 335 -5.59 4.70 -23.68
N ASP A 336 -4.40 5.25 -23.50
CA ASP A 336 -3.18 4.73 -24.16
C ASP A 336 -1.93 4.73 -23.29
N GLY A 337 -2.03 5.16 -22.02
CA GLY A 337 -0.90 5.23 -21.09
C GLY A 337 0.12 6.31 -21.40
N SER A 338 -0.16 7.25 -22.30
CA SER A 338 0.73 8.38 -22.59
C SER A 338 0.80 9.36 -21.41
N PHE A 339 1.98 9.93 -21.14
CA PHE A 339 2.12 10.96 -20.09
C PHE A 339 1.49 12.28 -20.56
N VAL A 340 0.57 12.81 -19.76
CA VAL A 340 -0.11 14.08 -20.03
C VAL A 340 0.30 15.21 -19.09
N SER A 341 0.79 14.85 -17.90
CA SER A 341 1.29 15.82 -16.92
C SER A 341 2.28 15.18 -15.94
N ARG A 342 3.13 16.03 -15.37
CA ARG A 342 4.09 15.63 -14.34
C ARG A 342 4.39 16.81 -13.42
N ARG A 343 4.34 16.57 -12.10
CA ARG A 343 4.63 17.59 -11.09
C ARG A 343 5.38 17.00 -9.91
N ARG A 344 6.37 17.74 -9.38
CA ARG A 344 7.01 17.39 -8.11
C ARG A 344 6.21 17.95 -6.94
N VAL A 345 5.84 17.10 -5.99
CA VAL A 345 4.89 17.42 -4.91
C VAL A 345 5.42 17.07 -3.53
N ALA A 346 6.38 16.13 -3.47
CA ALA A 346 7.06 15.73 -2.24
C ALA A 346 8.59 15.84 -2.40
N GLY A 347 9.30 16.13 -1.31
CA GLY A 347 10.75 16.33 -1.34
C GLY A 347 11.59 15.05 -1.20
N LYS A 348 10.99 13.96 -0.71
CA LYS A 348 11.66 12.69 -0.39
C LYS A 348 10.93 11.46 -0.95
N GLY A 349 10.23 11.63 -2.06
CA GLY A 349 9.38 10.58 -2.59
C GLY A 349 7.95 10.62 -2.08
N VAL A 350 7.06 10.04 -2.87
CA VAL A 350 5.69 9.72 -2.45
C VAL A 350 5.74 8.46 -1.58
N LEU A 351 4.97 8.44 -0.50
CA LEU A 351 5.01 7.35 0.48
C LEU A 351 4.10 6.18 0.07
N SER A 352 2.88 6.49 -0.35
CA SER A 352 1.81 5.53 -0.61
C SER A 352 0.95 5.99 -1.78
N THR A 353 0.10 5.09 -2.28
CA THR A 353 -0.88 5.36 -3.34
C THR A 353 -1.66 6.64 -3.04
N PRO A 354 -1.65 7.62 -3.96
CA PRO A 354 -2.47 8.82 -3.82
C PRO A 354 -3.96 8.48 -3.67
N ILE A 355 -4.71 9.34 -3.00
CA ILE A 355 -6.17 9.18 -2.87
C ILE A 355 -6.83 10.29 -3.67
N VAL A 356 -7.87 9.95 -4.43
CA VAL A 356 -8.69 10.92 -5.15
C VAL A 356 -10.06 10.98 -4.51
N ALA A 357 -10.52 12.19 -4.20
CA ALA A 357 -11.90 12.44 -3.80
C ALA A 357 -12.37 13.76 -4.42
N ASP A 358 -13.56 13.76 -5.03
CA ASP A 358 -14.14 14.91 -5.76
C ASP A 358 -13.17 15.54 -6.77
N ASP A 359 -12.48 14.70 -7.54
CA ASP A 359 -11.45 15.09 -8.53
C ASP A 359 -10.24 15.85 -7.95
N ILE A 360 -10.04 15.80 -6.63
CA ILE A 360 -8.86 16.32 -5.96
C ILE A 360 -7.98 15.14 -5.54
N LEU A 361 -6.72 15.18 -5.98
CA LEU A 361 -5.68 14.22 -5.63
C LEU A 361 -4.97 14.64 -4.35
N PHE A 362 -4.98 13.77 -3.34
CA PHE A 362 -4.27 13.91 -2.09
C PHE A 362 -3.05 13.00 -2.05
N VAL A 363 -1.90 13.59 -1.71
CA VAL A 363 -0.61 12.90 -1.75
C VAL A 363 0.08 12.99 -0.39
N LEU A 364 0.52 11.85 0.14
CA LEU A 364 1.39 11.76 1.30
C LEU A 364 2.84 11.51 0.86
N GLY A 365 3.73 12.41 1.24
CA GLY A 365 5.17 12.27 1.02
C GLY A 365 5.87 11.59 2.19
N LYS A 366 7.02 10.93 1.93
CA LYS A 366 7.82 10.25 2.98
C LYS A 366 8.32 11.19 4.08
N ASN A 367 8.40 12.48 3.80
CA ASN A 367 8.73 13.53 4.77
C ASN A 367 7.52 14.04 5.57
N GLY A 368 6.36 13.38 5.48
CA GLY A 368 5.13 13.79 6.17
C GLY A 368 4.41 14.96 5.51
N SER A 369 4.79 15.39 4.30
CA SER A 369 4.04 16.40 3.55
C SER A 369 2.73 15.83 3.04
N ILE A 370 1.67 16.60 3.13
CA ILE A 370 0.34 16.30 2.60
C ILE A 370 0.03 17.39 1.57
N SER A 371 -0.30 17.01 0.34
CA SER A 371 -0.61 17.97 -0.72
C SER A 371 -1.92 17.63 -1.41
N ALA A 372 -2.70 18.65 -1.75
CA ALA A 372 -3.89 18.53 -2.59
C ALA A 372 -3.64 19.13 -3.96
N ILE A 373 -4.02 18.41 -5.01
CA ILE A 373 -3.72 18.75 -6.39
C ILE A 373 -4.98 18.53 -7.23
N GLN A 374 -5.29 19.52 -8.06
CA GLN A 374 -6.43 19.47 -8.94
C GLN A 374 -6.00 19.71 -10.39
N LEU A 375 -6.66 19.01 -11.31
CA LEU A 375 -6.55 19.27 -12.73
C LEU A 375 -7.22 20.60 -13.05
N ARG A 376 -6.67 21.38 -13.99
CA ARG A 376 -7.41 22.47 -14.61
C ARG A 376 -7.92 22.01 -15.95
N SER A 377 -9.20 22.25 -16.22
CA SER A 377 -9.71 22.21 -17.58
C SER A 377 -8.89 23.18 -18.43
N ALA A 378 -8.39 22.70 -19.57
CA ALA A 378 -7.80 23.58 -20.57
C ALA A 378 -8.88 24.61 -20.94
N SER A 379 -8.59 25.89 -20.68
CA SER A 379 -9.45 27.02 -21.02
C SER A 379 -9.66 27.16 -22.51
#